data_AF-A0A368FJ61-F1
#
_entry.id   AF-A0A368FJ61-F1
#
_cell.length_a   1.000
_cell.length_b   1.000
_cell.length_c   1.000
_cell.angle_alpha   90.00
_cell.angle_beta   90.00
_cell.angle_gamma   90.00
#
_symmetry.space_group_name_H-M   'P 1'
#
loop_
_entity.id
_entity.type
_entity.pdbx_description
1 polymer ?
#
loop_
_entity_poly.entity_id
_entity_poly.type
_entity_poly.pdbx_seq_one_letter_code
_entity_poly.pdbx_strand_id
1 'polypeptide(L)'
;MMDRFSLEVETIYYNDPGTQNNVFNLSSDELKHRIVDVMDFVKDPIPSHDYCPEEDPKLYRSQKTGRGPLMEDWVQEFVKAGKPVMCAYKMCRVEFRYWGMQTRAERWIHDLALRNTMLRAHRQAWAWQDEWVGLNMTDIRRLEAEAAEHLSAVMAAEYVV
;
A
#
# COMPACT_ATOMS: atom_id res chain seq x y z
N MET A 1 18.12 21.42 -1.22
CA MET A 1 17.45 20.26 -0.59
C MET A 1 17.13 19.17 -1.60
N MET A 2 16.70 19.54 -2.82
CA MET A 2 16.28 18.61 -3.89
C MET A 2 17.34 17.61 -4.41
N ASP A 3 18.65 17.85 -4.25
CA ASP A 3 19.68 16.90 -4.74
C ASP A 3 20.19 15.90 -3.68
N ARG A 4 19.66 15.96 -2.45
CA ARG A 4 20.13 15.15 -1.31
C ARG A 4 19.12 14.14 -0.79
N PHE A 5 17.94 14.07 -1.40
CA PHE A 5 16.91 13.10 -1.08
C PHE A 5 16.18 12.66 -2.35
N SER A 6 16.03 11.35 -2.56
CA SER A 6 15.13 10.79 -3.56
C SER A 6 14.31 9.66 -2.96
N LEU A 7 13.06 9.57 -3.39
CA LEU A 7 12.13 8.49 -3.10
C LEU A 7 11.41 8.15 -4.39
N GLU A 8 11.56 6.92 -4.84
CA GLU A 8 10.89 6.39 -6.02
C GLU A 8 10.14 5.10 -5.65
N VAL A 9 8.90 5.00 -6.09
CA VAL A 9 8.09 3.78 -5.94
C VAL A 9 7.56 3.40 -7.31
N GLU A 10 8.16 2.39 -7.91
CA GLU A 10 7.69 1.78 -9.16
C GLU A 10 6.76 0.61 -8.81
N THR A 11 5.58 0.52 -9.42
CA THR A 11 4.62 -0.56 -9.13
C THR A 11 4.23 -1.31 -10.39
N ILE A 12 4.26 -2.65 -10.34
CA ILE A 12 3.70 -3.54 -11.35
C ILE A 12 2.62 -4.42 -10.70
N TYR A 13 1.49 -4.58 -11.37
CA TYR A 13 0.38 -5.41 -10.91
C TYR A 13 0.30 -6.69 -11.74
N TYR A 14 0.21 -7.84 -11.07
CA TYR A 14 -0.04 -9.12 -11.72
C TYR A 14 -1.18 -9.89 -11.04
N ASN A 15 -1.89 -10.70 -11.81
CA ASN A 15 -2.93 -11.61 -11.32
C ASN A 15 -2.31 -12.91 -10.78
N ASP A 16 -1.45 -12.77 -9.76
CA ASP A 16 -0.78 -13.88 -9.09
C ASP A 16 -0.75 -13.65 -7.57
N PRO A 17 -0.38 -14.67 -6.76
CA PRO A 17 -0.29 -14.53 -5.31
C PRO A 17 1.10 -14.06 -4.83
N GLY A 18 1.88 -13.34 -5.64
CA GLY A 18 3.21 -12.84 -5.26
C GLY A 18 4.36 -13.79 -5.59
N THR A 19 4.20 -14.69 -6.57
CA THR A 19 5.17 -15.76 -6.87
C THR A 19 6.23 -15.40 -7.90
N GLN A 20 6.11 -14.27 -8.59
CA GLN A 20 7.07 -13.87 -9.61
C GLN A 20 8.33 -13.27 -9.00
N ASN A 21 9.48 -13.67 -9.54
CA ASN A 21 10.77 -13.16 -9.15
C ASN A 21 11.26 -12.12 -10.17
N ASN A 22 11.88 -11.05 -9.67
CA ASN A 22 12.55 -10.01 -10.47
C ASN A 22 11.68 -9.38 -11.60
N VAL A 23 10.41 -9.08 -11.31
CA VAL A 23 9.48 -8.49 -12.30
C VAL A 23 9.93 -7.15 -12.90
N PHE A 24 10.84 -6.45 -12.21
CA PHE A 24 11.43 -5.18 -12.65
C PHE A 24 12.68 -5.37 -13.53
N ASN A 25 13.06 -6.61 -13.84
CA ASN A 25 14.26 -6.94 -14.63
C ASN A 25 15.54 -6.28 -14.07
N LEU A 26 15.68 -6.27 -12.74
CA LEU A 26 16.87 -5.73 -12.08
C LEU A 26 18.11 -6.54 -12.48
N SER A 27 19.23 -5.83 -12.54
CA SER A 27 20.55 -6.44 -12.72
C SER A 27 20.94 -7.33 -11.54
N SER A 28 21.91 -8.23 -11.76
CA SER A 28 22.44 -9.09 -10.70
C SER A 28 23.00 -8.32 -9.50
N ASP A 29 23.53 -7.11 -9.72
CA ASP A 29 24.09 -6.28 -8.64
C ASP A 29 23.00 -5.58 -7.85
N GLU A 30 21.94 -5.08 -8.49
CA GLU A 30 20.77 -4.55 -7.78
C GLU A 30 20.07 -5.63 -6.95
N LEU A 31 19.93 -6.85 -7.50
CA LEU A 31 19.31 -7.96 -6.78
C LEU A 31 20.04 -8.35 -5.50
N LYS A 32 21.37 -8.25 -5.46
CA LYS A 32 22.17 -8.54 -4.25
C LYS A 32 21.87 -7.58 -3.10
N HIS A 33 21.55 -6.33 -3.42
CA HIS A 33 21.30 -5.28 -2.42
C HIS A 33 19.82 -5.13 -2.09
N ARG A 34 18.93 -5.65 -2.94
CA ARG A 34 17.49 -5.60 -2.74
C ARG A 34 17.08 -6.47 -1.55
N ILE A 35 16.26 -5.88 -0.68
CA ILE A 35 15.51 -6.60 0.35
C ILE A 35 14.10 -6.87 -0.19
N VAL A 36 13.62 -8.10 -0.06
CA VAL A 36 12.24 -8.47 -0.37
C VAL A 36 11.45 -8.48 0.93
N ASP A 37 10.45 -7.62 1.02
CA ASP A 37 9.48 -7.58 2.12
C ASP A 37 8.13 -8.05 1.58
N VAL A 38 7.65 -9.18 2.11
CA VAL A 38 6.33 -9.73 1.75
C VAL A 38 5.34 -9.20 2.78
N MET A 39 4.48 -8.29 2.32
CA MET A 39 3.46 -7.66 3.15
C MET A 39 2.14 -8.42 3.06
N ASP A 40 1.57 -8.80 4.20
CA ASP A 40 0.24 -9.42 4.28
C ASP A 40 -0.69 -8.51 5.08
N PHE A 41 -1.61 -7.81 4.39
CA PHE A 41 -2.52 -6.86 5.03
C PHE A 41 -3.51 -7.50 6.01
N VAL A 42 -3.62 -8.84 6.05
CA VAL A 42 -4.42 -9.58 7.03
C VAL A 42 -3.59 -9.97 8.24
N LYS A 43 -2.35 -10.45 8.05
CA LYS A 43 -1.52 -11.01 9.12
C LYS A 43 -0.60 -10.00 9.78
N ASP A 44 -0.07 -9.06 9.02
CA ASP A 44 0.96 -8.15 9.52
C ASP A 44 0.38 -7.28 10.64
N PRO A 45 1.12 -7.12 11.75
CA PRO A 45 0.64 -6.33 12.87
C PRO A 45 0.56 -4.86 12.49
N ILE A 46 -0.47 -4.18 13.01
CA ILE A 46 -0.56 -2.72 13.00
C ILE A 46 -0.43 -2.18 14.43
N PRO A 47 0.17 -0.99 14.62
CA PRO A 47 0.24 -0.37 15.94
C PRO A 47 -1.16 -0.22 16.55
N SER A 48 -1.28 -0.36 17.88
CA SER A 48 -2.59 -0.32 18.55
C SER A 48 -3.33 1.00 18.37
N HIS A 49 -2.61 2.13 18.36
CA HIS A 49 -3.18 3.46 18.09
C HIS A 49 -3.65 3.62 16.65
N ASP A 50 -3.21 2.73 15.77
CA ASP A 50 -3.53 2.70 14.35
C ASP A 50 -4.62 1.66 14.02
N TYR A 51 -5.06 0.86 15.00
CA TYR A 51 -6.06 -0.17 14.78
C TYR A 51 -7.48 0.41 14.73
N CYS A 52 -8.19 0.11 13.64
CA CYS A 52 -9.59 0.45 13.42
C CYS A 52 -10.36 -0.85 13.13
N PRO A 53 -11.32 -1.28 13.98
CA PRO A 53 -12.09 -2.51 13.78
C PRO A 53 -12.84 -2.55 12.44
N GLU A 54 -13.34 -1.40 11.99
CA GLU A 54 -14.06 -1.24 10.73
C GLU A 54 -13.15 -1.47 9.52
N GLU A 55 -11.84 -1.29 9.67
CA GLU A 55 -10.81 -1.51 8.66
C GLU A 55 -10.12 -2.88 8.79
N ASP A 56 -10.59 -3.75 9.71
CA ASP A 56 -9.97 -5.05 9.94
C ASP A 56 -10.48 -6.09 8.92
N PRO A 57 -9.63 -6.58 7.99
CA PRO A 57 -10.04 -7.60 7.03
C PRO A 57 -10.45 -8.93 7.68
N LYS A 58 -10.06 -9.19 8.94
CA LYS A 58 -10.51 -10.36 9.72
C LYS A 58 -11.95 -10.22 10.24
N LEU A 59 -12.50 -9.01 10.25
CA LEU A 59 -13.85 -8.72 10.73
C LEU A 59 -14.78 -8.26 9.59
N TYR A 60 -14.24 -7.49 8.64
CA TYR A 60 -14.99 -6.89 7.57
C TYR A 60 -15.55 -7.93 6.58
N ARG A 61 -16.83 -7.76 6.23
CA ARG A 61 -17.49 -8.46 5.13
C ARG A 61 -18.24 -7.46 4.26
N SER A 62 -17.95 -7.47 2.97
CA SER A 62 -18.63 -6.65 1.98
C SER A 62 -20.08 -7.09 1.79
N GLN A 63 -21.00 -6.13 1.82
CA GLN A 63 -22.41 -6.32 1.53
C GLN A 63 -22.66 -6.37 0.02
N LYS A 64 -21.86 -5.66 -0.80
CA LYS A 64 -22.04 -5.64 -2.26
C LYS A 64 -21.50 -6.89 -2.97
N THR A 65 -20.46 -7.52 -2.43
CA THR A 65 -19.75 -8.63 -3.09
C THR A 65 -19.71 -9.92 -2.29
N GLY A 66 -20.01 -9.87 -0.98
CA GLY A 66 -19.88 -11.00 -0.06
C GLY A 66 -18.45 -11.40 0.30
N ARG A 67 -17.42 -10.68 -0.19
CA ARG A 67 -16.00 -10.92 0.15
C ARG A 67 -15.72 -10.62 1.63
N GLY A 68 -14.75 -11.34 2.20
CA GLY A 68 -14.42 -11.26 3.62
C GLY A 68 -15.42 -12.02 4.52
N PRO A 69 -15.15 -12.14 5.82
CA PRO A 69 -13.86 -11.84 6.46
C PRO A 69 -12.76 -12.79 5.98
N LEU A 70 -11.52 -12.33 6.05
CA LEU A 70 -10.35 -13.10 5.65
C LEU A 70 -9.75 -13.84 6.84
N MET A 71 -9.40 -15.11 6.62
CA MET A 71 -8.65 -15.93 7.56
C MET A 71 -7.14 -15.78 7.31
N GLU A 72 -6.32 -16.34 8.20
CA GLU A 72 -4.86 -16.23 8.05
C GLU A 72 -4.37 -16.92 6.76
N ASP A 73 -4.99 -18.02 6.35
CA ASP A 73 -4.66 -18.73 5.10
C ASP A 73 -5.42 -18.21 3.86
N TRP A 74 -5.92 -16.97 3.89
CA TRP A 74 -6.77 -16.41 2.82
C TRP A 74 -6.17 -16.54 1.41
N VAL A 75 -4.85 -16.34 1.26
CA VAL A 75 -4.17 -16.47 -0.05
C VAL A 75 -4.29 -17.91 -0.56
N GLN A 76 -3.99 -18.88 0.30
CA GLN A 76 -4.05 -20.31 -0.03
C GLN A 76 -5.49 -20.73 -0.34
N GLU A 77 -6.46 -20.27 0.45
CA GLU A 77 -7.89 -20.52 0.20
C GLU A 77 -8.34 -19.96 -1.16
N PHE A 78 -7.93 -18.74 -1.49
CA PHE A 78 -8.31 -18.11 -2.75
C PHE A 78 -7.68 -18.82 -3.95
N VAL A 79 -6.39 -19.14 -3.88
CA VAL A 79 -5.68 -19.90 -4.93
C VAL A 79 -6.33 -21.26 -5.13
N LYS A 80 -6.59 -22.01 -4.04
CA LYS A 80 -7.23 -23.33 -4.11
C LYS A 80 -8.65 -23.27 -4.69
N ALA A 81 -9.39 -22.21 -4.38
CA ALA A 81 -10.75 -22.01 -4.88
C ALA A 81 -10.82 -21.35 -6.27
N GLY A 82 -9.68 -21.03 -6.90
CA GLY A 82 -9.65 -20.30 -8.16
C GLY A 82 -10.25 -18.89 -8.08
N LYS A 83 -10.26 -18.27 -6.89
CA LYS A 83 -10.74 -16.90 -6.69
C LYS A 83 -9.71 -15.90 -7.23
N PRO A 84 -10.15 -14.70 -7.66
CA PRO A 84 -9.24 -13.66 -8.09
C PRO A 84 -8.26 -13.25 -6.98
N VAL A 85 -6.97 -13.32 -7.28
CA VAL A 85 -5.88 -12.80 -6.45
C VAL A 85 -4.97 -11.99 -7.36
N MET A 86 -4.46 -10.87 -6.84
CA MET A 86 -3.45 -10.05 -7.50
C MET A 86 -2.36 -9.70 -6.49
N CYS A 87 -1.16 -9.42 -7.01
CA CYS A 87 -0.05 -8.90 -6.24
C CYS A 87 0.45 -7.59 -6.85
N ALA A 88 0.63 -6.57 -6.00
CA ALA A 88 1.28 -5.32 -6.35
C ALA A 88 2.76 -5.45 -5.96
N TYR A 89 3.62 -5.64 -6.95
CA TYR A 89 5.06 -5.61 -6.74
C TYR A 89 5.49 -4.16 -6.72
N LYS A 90 6.09 -3.71 -5.62
CA LYS A 90 6.51 -2.31 -5.42
C LYS A 90 8.02 -2.23 -5.22
N MET A 91 8.74 -1.70 -6.20
CA MET A 91 10.16 -1.40 -6.07
C MET A 91 10.32 -0.03 -5.43
N CYS A 92 10.77 -0.01 -4.17
CA CYS A 92 11.03 1.23 -3.45
C CYS A 92 12.52 1.54 -3.47
N ARG A 93 12.90 2.69 -4.01
CA ARG A 93 14.28 3.21 -3.96
C ARG A 93 14.30 4.47 -3.13
N VAL A 94 15.14 4.49 -2.10
CA VAL A 94 15.31 5.66 -1.22
C VAL A 94 16.78 6.02 -1.24
N GLU A 95 17.07 7.30 -1.45
CA GLU A 95 18.41 7.83 -1.32
C GLU A 95 18.39 9.04 -0.40
N PHE A 96 19.23 9.04 0.65
CA PHE A 96 19.35 10.16 1.58
C PHE A 96 20.81 10.55 1.79
N ARG A 97 21.30 11.50 0.98
CA ARG A 97 22.71 11.92 0.95
C ARG A 97 23.03 12.96 2.03
N TYR A 98 22.91 12.55 3.29
CA TYR A 98 23.31 13.35 4.45
C TYR A 98 24.32 12.61 5.34
N TRP A 99 25.45 13.26 5.56
CA TRP A 99 26.54 12.72 6.37
C TRP A 99 26.08 12.39 7.78
N GLY A 100 26.41 11.18 8.24
CA GLY A 100 26.07 10.68 9.58
C GLY A 100 24.61 10.25 9.78
N MET A 101 23.72 10.44 8.78
CA MET A 101 22.29 10.14 8.93
C MET A 101 21.72 9.21 7.84
N GLN A 102 22.42 9.01 6.72
CA GLN A 102 21.95 8.23 5.56
C GLN A 102 21.25 6.91 5.93
N THR A 103 21.99 5.94 6.47
CA THR A 103 21.45 4.59 6.74
C THR A 103 20.27 4.60 7.71
N ARG A 104 20.32 5.46 8.74
CA ARG A 104 19.24 5.55 9.73
C ARG A 104 17.98 6.16 9.12
N ALA A 105 18.12 7.19 8.30
CA ALA A 105 17.01 7.85 7.62
C ALA A 105 16.39 6.94 6.56
N GLU A 106 17.21 6.33 5.68
CA GLU A 106 16.72 5.42 4.63
C GLU A 106 15.97 4.24 5.24
N ARG A 107 16.51 3.61 6.29
CA ARG A 107 15.82 2.53 7.01
C ARG A 107 14.49 3.00 7.59
N TRP A 108 14.46 4.17 8.24
CA TRP A 108 13.22 4.73 8.79
C TRP A 108 12.17 4.97 7.68
N ILE A 109 12.59 5.49 6.53
CA ILE A 109 11.70 5.73 5.39
C ILE A 109 11.12 4.41 4.88
N HIS A 110 11.95 3.38 4.71
CA HIS A 110 11.48 2.06 4.28
C HIS A 110 10.52 1.44 5.31
N ASP A 111 10.97 1.29 6.55
CA ASP A 111 10.28 0.47 7.56
C ASP A 111 9.01 1.15 8.10
N LEU A 112 9.01 2.47 8.20
CA LEU A 112 7.90 3.21 8.82
C LEU A 112 7.12 4.01 7.77
N ALA A 113 7.79 4.90 7.03
CA ALA A 113 7.06 5.81 6.14
C ALA A 113 6.41 5.07 4.96
N LEU A 114 7.10 4.12 4.34
CA LEU A 114 6.58 3.37 3.20
C LEU A 114 5.80 2.15 3.65
N ARG A 115 6.44 1.24 4.40
CA ARG A 115 5.84 -0.05 4.73
C ARG A 115 4.53 0.10 5.51
N ASN A 116 4.51 0.88 6.59
CA ASN A 116 3.29 1.02 7.40
C ASN A 116 2.18 1.75 6.64
N THR A 117 2.52 2.81 5.90
CA THR A 117 1.55 3.54 5.07
C THR A 117 0.92 2.62 4.04
N MET A 118 1.72 1.82 3.33
CA MET A 118 1.20 0.86 2.37
C MET A 118 0.36 -0.22 3.05
N LEU A 119 0.80 -0.77 4.18
CA LEU A 119 0.04 -1.79 4.92
C LEU A 119 -1.35 -1.29 5.30
N ARG A 120 -1.43 -0.09 5.88
CA ARG A 120 -2.71 0.52 6.27
C ARG A 120 -3.57 0.85 5.05
N ALA A 121 -2.98 1.40 4.00
CA ALA A 121 -3.72 1.70 2.76
C ALA A 121 -4.33 0.44 2.13
N HIS A 122 -3.66 -0.71 2.15
CA HIS A 122 -4.23 -1.95 1.61
C HIS A 122 -5.33 -2.52 2.52
N ARG A 123 -5.23 -2.38 3.84
CA ARG A 123 -6.33 -2.74 4.77
C ARG A 123 -7.57 -1.89 4.51
N GLN A 124 -7.38 -0.59 4.38
CA GLN A 124 -8.44 0.37 4.04
C GLN A 124 -9.05 0.07 2.67
N ALA A 125 -8.24 -0.16 1.65
CA ALA A 125 -8.72 -0.51 0.32
C ALA A 125 -9.57 -1.78 0.32
N TRP A 126 -9.23 -2.77 1.16
CA TRP A 126 -10.02 -3.97 1.37
C TRP A 126 -11.34 -3.68 2.10
N ALA A 127 -11.28 -2.97 3.23
CA ALA A 127 -12.46 -2.70 4.04
C ALA A 127 -13.44 -1.68 3.42
N TRP A 128 -12.97 -0.80 2.54
CA TRP A 128 -13.80 0.20 1.86
C TRP A 128 -14.25 -0.27 0.48
N GLN A 129 -14.18 -1.57 0.19
CA GLN A 129 -14.57 -2.08 -1.12
C GLN A 129 -16.01 -1.77 -1.49
N ASP A 130 -16.93 -1.71 -0.52
CA ASP A 130 -18.31 -1.34 -0.83
C ASP A 130 -18.44 0.12 -1.28
N GLU A 131 -17.48 1.00 -0.97
CA GLU A 131 -17.51 2.40 -1.39
C GLU A 131 -17.07 2.59 -2.85
N TRP A 132 -16.09 1.81 -3.31
CA TRP A 132 -15.53 1.95 -4.66
C TRP A 132 -16.02 0.90 -5.65
N VAL A 133 -16.57 -0.24 -5.20
CA VAL A 133 -17.13 -1.25 -6.10
C VAL A 133 -18.32 -0.67 -6.87
N GLY A 134 -18.21 -0.73 -8.20
CA GLY A 134 -19.22 -0.23 -9.14
C GLY A 134 -18.93 1.15 -9.71
N LEU A 135 -17.92 1.86 -9.19
CA LEU A 135 -17.47 3.11 -9.78
C LEU A 135 -16.79 2.87 -11.12
N ASN A 136 -17.03 3.78 -12.08
CA ASN A 136 -16.29 3.83 -13.33
C ASN A 136 -15.26 4.98 -13.30
N MET A 137 -14.38 5.04 -14.29
CA MET A 137 -13.32 6.07 -14.33
C MET A 137 -13.83 7.51 -14.38
N THR A 138 -15.04 7.75 -14.87
CA THR A 138 -15.67 9.09 -14.82
C THR A 138 -16.02 9.46 -13.39
N ASP A 139 -16.57 8.52 -12.61
CA ASP A 139 -16.87 8.73 -11.19
C ASP A 139 -15.58 8.98 -10.40
N ILE A 140 -14.53 8.19 -10.67
CA ILE A 140 -13.21 8.37 -10.05
C ILE A 140 -12.66 9.77 -10.33
N ARG A 141 -12.65 10.23 -11.59
CA ARG A 141 -12.16 11.57 -11.95
C ARG A 141 -12.95 12.70 -11.27
N ARG A 142 -14.25 12.52 -11.08
CA ARG A 142 -15.09 13.47 -10.34
C ARG A 142 -14.70 13.51 -8.86
N LEU A 143 -14.57 12.34 -8.22
CA LEU A 143 -14.14 12.23 -6.82
C LEU A 143 -12.73 12.81 -6.61
N GLU A 144 -11.81 12.61 -7.55
CA GLU A 144 -10.47 13.23 -7.52
C GLU A 144 -10.56 14.76 -7.52
N ALA A 145 -11.43 15.36 -8.35
CA ALA A 145 -11.63 16.80 -8.39
C ALA A 145 -12.24 17.34 -7.08
N GLU A 146 -13.27 16.67 -6.55
CA GLU A 146 -13.91 17.02 -5.28
C GLU A 146 -12.93 16.92 -4.10
N ALA A 147 -12.12 15.84 -4.06
CA ALA A 147 -11.11 15.66 -3.03
C ALA A 147 -10.00 16.73 -3.12
N ALA A 148 -9.57 17.10 -4.32
CA ALA A 148 -8.57 18.15 -4.53
C ALA A 148 -9.07 19.53 -4.03
N GLU A 149 -10.33 19.88 -4.34
CA GLU A 149 -10.95 21.12 -3.85
C GLU A 149 -11.07 21.12 -2.32
N HIS A 150 -11.59 20.03 -1.75
CA HIS A 150 -11.74 19.89 -0.30
C HIS A 150 -10.40 20.00 0.43
N LEU A 151 -9.38 19.29 -0.05
CA LEU A 151 -8.04 19.33 0.54
C LEU A 151 -7.43 20.75 0.46
N SER A 152 -7.60 21.44 -0.67
CA SER A 152 -7.14 22.83 -0.81
C SER A 152 -7.83 23.75 0.21
N ALA A 153 -9.12 23.56 0.48
CA ALA A 153 -9.86 24.38 1.43
C ALA A 153 -9.40 24.11 2.88
N VAL A 154 -9.19 22.84 3.25
CA VAL A 154 -8.69 22.46 4.58
C VAL A 154 -7.29 23.02 4.82
N MET A 155 -6.38 22.85 3.86
CA MET A 155 -5.03 23.39 3.97
C MET A 155 -5.04 24.92 4.11
N ALA A 156 -5.87 25.62 3.32
CA ALA A 156 -5.98 27.07 3.42
C ALA A 156 -6.52 27.52 4.80
N ALA A 157 -7.41 26.75 5.42
CA ALA A 157 -7.93 27.06 6.76
C ALA A 157 -6.88 26.84 7.86
N GLU A 158 -6.00 25.84 7.73
CA GLU A 158 -4.91 25.59 8.69
C GLU A 158 -3.79 26.65 8.63
N TYR A 159 -3.59 27.31 7.49
CA TYR A 159 -2.62 28.42 7.36
C TYR A 159 -3.09 29.76 7.97
N VAL A 160 -4.34 29.85 8.44
CA VAL A 160 -4.94 31.08 8.98
C VAL A 160 -4.97 31.10 10.52
N VAL A 161 -4.28 30.17 11.19
CA VAL A 161 -4.14 30.10 12.66
C VAL A 161 -2.71 30.42 13.09
#